data_AF-A0A2T9XMY0-F1
#
_entry.id   AF-A0A2T9XMY0-F1
#
_cell.length_a   1.000
_cell.length_b   1.000
_cell.length_c   1.000
_cell.angle_alpha   90.00
_cell.angle_beta   90.00
_cell.angle_gamma   90.00
#
_symmetry.space_group_name_H-M   'P 1'
#
loop_
_entity.id
_entity.type
_entity.pdbx_description
1 polymer ?
#
loop_
_entity_poly.entity_id
_entity_poly.type
_entity_poly.pdbx_seq_one_letter_code
_entity_poly.pdbx_strand_id
1 'polypeptide(L)'
;MAWAGLLTADGTMLRLSWDPALVPYLALWVDAGLHSRERVIALEPSTGSREALSGSRADGRCQWLEPGSPATWTVHVEVSPAS
;
A
#
# COMPACT_ATOMS: atom_id res chain seq x y z
N MET A 1 -2.58 -8.04 -11.44
CA MET A 1 -2.09 -8.21 -10.06
C MET A 1 -0.76 -7.50 -9.93
N ALA A 2 -0.68 -6.50 -9.04
CA ALA A 2 0.53 -5.79 -8.66
C ALA A 2 1.05 -6.34 -7.32
N TRP A 3 2.33 -6.13 -7.02
CA TRP A 3 2.92 -6.58 -5.76
C TRP A 3 4.09 -5.69 -5.32
N ALA A 4 4.38 -5.70 -4.02
CA ALA A 4 5.58 -5.13 -3.41
C ALA A 4 6.07 -6.06 -2.29
N GLY A 5 7.34 -5.98 -1.92
CA GLY A 5 7.89 -6.82 -0.85
C GLY A 5 9.09 -6.24 -0.14
N LEU A 6 9.37 -6.77 1.04
CA LEU A 6 10.54 -6.48 1.86
C LEU A 6 11.34 -7.76 2.06
N LEU A 7 12.60 -7.73 1.64
CA LEU A 7 13.58 -8.79 1.89
C LEU A 7 14.50 -8.34 3.02
N THR A 8 14.54 -9.11 4.10
CA THR A 8 15.48 -8.88 5.21
C THR A 8 16.83 -9.50 4.91
N ALA A 9 17.87 -9.04 5.62
CA ALA A 9 19.24 -9.52 5.43
C ALA A 9 19.41 -11.01 5.74
N ASP A 10 18.53 -11.58 6.59
CA ASP A 10 18.50 -13.01 6.91
C ASP A 10 17.82 -13.86 5.83
N GLY A 11 17.21 -13.25 4.81
CA GLY A 11 16.53 -13.95 3.72
C GLY A 11 15.01 -14.09 3.89
N THR A 12 14.43 -13.63 5.00
CA THR A 12 12.96 -13.60 5.18
C THR A 12 12.31 -12.60 4.23
N MET A 13 11.18 -12.96 3.62
CA MET A 13 10.45 -12.12 2.67
C MET A 13 9.03 -11.84 3.16
N LEU A 14 8.65 -10.57 3.23
CA LEU A 14 7.26 -10.12 3.25
C LEU A 14 6.84 -9.76 1.83
N ARG A 15 5.73 -10.30 1.34
CA ARG A 15 5.13 -9.94 0.05
C ARG A 15 3.69 -9.48 0.24
N LEU A 16 3.36 -8.35 -0.37
CA LEU A 16 2.01 -7.81 -0.50
C LEU A 16 1.60 -7.88 -1.97
N SER A 17 0.37 -8.30 -2.26
CA SER A 17 -0.18 -8.26 -3.62
C SER A 17 -1.65 -7.83 -3.65
N TRP A 18 -2.04 -7.16 -4.74
CA TRP A 18 -3.37 -6.55 -4.88
C TRP A 18 -3.77 -6.35 -6.35
N ASP A 19 -5.03 -5.98 -6.57
CA ASP A 19 -5.51 -5.52 -7.87
C ASP A 19 -5.22 -4.02 -8.07
N PRO A 20 -4.31 -3.63 -8.98
CA PRO A 20 -3.99 -2.22 -9.20
C PRO A 20 -5.15 -1.43 -9.84
N ALA A 21 -6.17 -2.10 -10.38
CA ALA A 21 -7.37 -1.41 -10.86
C ALA A 21 -8.24 -0.90 -9.69
N LEU A 22 -8.16 -1.53 -8.52
CA LEU A 22 -8.90 -1.16 -7.31
C LEU A 22 -8.05 -0.36 -6.32
N VAL A 23 -6.75 -0.65 -6.26
CA VAL A 23 -5.78 -0.04 -5.34
C VAL A 23 -4.57 0.47 -6.17
N PRO A 24 -4.71 1.61 -6.86
CA PRO A 24 -3.78 2.04 -7.90
C PRO A 24 -2.49 2.69 -7.38
N TYR A 25 -2.41 2.99 -6.08
CA TYR A 25 -1.26 3.67 -5.49
C TYR A 25 -0.50 2.77 -4.53
N LEU A 26 0.80 3.02 -4.38
CA LEU A 26 1.65 2.46 -3.33
C LEU A 26 2.44 3.60 -2.70
N ALA A 27 2.19 3.88 -1.42
CA ALA A 27 3.05 4.74 -0.63
C ALA A 27 4.15 3.90 0.03
N LEU A 28 5.33 4.50 0.15
CA LEU A 28 6.48 3.93 0.84
C LEU A 28 6.87 4.88 1.97
N TRP A 29 6.84 4.37 3.19
CA TRP A 29 7.36 5.07 4.36
C TRP A 29 8.59 4.35 4.88
N VAL A 30 9.68 5.08 5.04
CA VAL A 30 10.94 4.58 5.60
C VAL A 30 11.30 5.44 6.79
N ASP A 31 11.34 4.81 7.96
CA ASP A 31 11.74 5.45 9.20
C ASP A 31 12.93 4.72 9.80
N ALA A 32 14.08 5.36 9.73
CA ALA A 32 15.35 4.83 10.25
C ALA A 32 15.53 5.09 11.76
N GLY A 33 14.44 5.31 12.50
CA GLY A 33 14.44 5.59 13.93
C GLY A 33 14.30 7.07 14.28
N LEU A 34 13.80 7.89 13.34
CA LEU A 34 13.51 9.30 13.58
C LEU A 34 12.21 9.47 14.36
N HIS A 35 11.19 8.65 14.06
CA HIS A 35 9.87 8.72 14.70
C HIS A 35 9.51 7.47 15.49
N SER A 36 9.89 6.29 14.98
CA SER A 36 9.64 4.98 15.58
C SER A 36 10.85 4.53 16.40
N ARG A 37 10.61 3.73 17.44
CA ARG A 37 11.72 3.16 18.24
C ARG A 37 12.60 2.22 17.42
N GLU A 38 11.96 1.42 16.56
CA GLU A 38 12.62 0.47 15.68
C GLU A 38 12.76 1.05 14.26
N ARG A 39 13.63 0.47 13.44
CA ARG A 39 13.66 0.78 12.00
C ARG A 39 12.42 0.17 11.35
N VAL A 40 11.63 1.00 10.67
CA VAL A 40 10.37 0.60 10.06
C VAL A 40 10.39 0.93 8.57
N ILE A 41 9.92 -0.02 7.77
CA ILE A 41 9.54 0.21 6.38
C ILE A 41 8.07 -0.20 6.26
N ALA A 42 7.22 0.71 5.81
CA ALA A 42 5.82 0.41 5.51
C ALA A 42 5.58 0.46 3.99
N LEU A 43 4.97 -0.61 3.49
CA LEU A 43 4.43 -0.71 2.14
C LEU A 43 2.92 -0.49 2.25
N GLU A 44 2.43 0.58 1.63
CA GLU A 44 1.05 1.05 1.82
C GLU A 44 0.30 1.09 0.48
N PRO A 45 -0.23 -0.06 -0.01
CA PRO A 45 -1.18 -0.06 -1.11
C PRO A 45 -2.40 0.81 -0.75
N SER A 46 -2.76 1.75 -1.62
CA SER A 46 -3.77 2.77 -1.34
C SER A 46 -4.72 2.98 -2.52
N THR A 47 -5.99 3.26 -2.19
CA THR A 47 -7.02 3.68 -3.15
C THR A 47 -6.93 5.18 -3.48
N GLY A 48 -6.22 5.95 -2.66
CA GLY A 48 -6.05 7.39 -2.80
C GLY A 48 -4.60 7.78 -3.05
N SER A 49 -4.41 8.87 -3.81
CA SER A 49 -3.10 9.42 -4.12
C SER A 49 -2.53 10.24 -2.95
N ARG A 50 -1.27 10.66 -3.04
CA ARG A 50 -0.57 11.43 -1.99
C ARG A 50 -1.16 12.82 -1.76
N GLU A 51 -1.81 13.39 -2.76
CA GLU A 51 -2.38 14.73 -2.72
C GLU A 51 -3.55 14.82 -1.73
N ALA A 52 -3.84 16.04 -1.28
CA ALA A 52 -5.07 16.30 -0.55
C ALA A 52 -6.28 15.89 -1.41
N LEU A 53 -7.36 15.41 -0.77
CA LEU A 53 -8.60 14.99 -1.44
C LEU A 53 -9.12 16.01 -2.46
N SER A 54 -8.94 17.31 -2.19
CA SER A 54 -9.31 18.38 -3.11
C SER A 54 -8.55 18.33 -4.44
N GLY A 55 -7.25 18.02 -4.41
CA GLY A 55 -6.42 17.82 -5.60
C GLY A 55 -6.77 16.54 -6.33
N SER A 56 -6.89 15.42 -5.62
CA SER A 56 -7.27 14.13 -6.24
C SER A 56 -8.67 14.18 -6.87
N ARG A 57 -9.59 14.97 -6.31
CA ARG A 57 -10.91 15.21 -6.92
C ARG A 57 -10.83 15.99 -8.23
N ALA A 58 -10.04 17.06 -8.28
CA ALA A 58 -9.90 17.89 -9.47
C ALA A 58 -9.29 17.12 -10.66
N ASP A 59 -8.37 16.20 -10.38
CA ASP A 59 -7.64 15.44 -11.39
C ASP A 59 -8.30 14.08 -11.73
N GLY A 60 -9.49 13.79 -11.21
CA GLY A 60 -10.19 12.52 -11.44
C GLY A 60 -9.51 11.29 -10.83
N ARG A 61 -8.64 11.50 -9.84
CA ARG A 61 -7.84 10.48 -9.14
C ARG A 61 -8.47 10.02 -7.81
N CYS A 62 -9.65 10.53 -7.49
CA CYS A 62 -10.43 10.15 -6.31
C CYS A 62 -11.50 9.11 -6.70
N GLN A 63 -11.60 8.04 -5.91
CA GLN A 63 -12.69 7.08 -6.04
C GLN A 63 -14.00 7.69 -5.56
N TRP A 64 -15.04 7.59 -6.39
CA TRP A 64 -16.41 7.93 -6.01
C TRP A 64 -17.15 6.68 -5.51
N LEU A 65 -17.92 6.84 -4.44
CA LEU A 65 -18.78 5.80 -3.89
C LEU A 65 -20.23 6.22 -4.07
N GLU A 66 -21.01 5.35 -4.71
CA GLU A 66 -22.44 5.58 -4.88
C GLU A 66 -23.21 5.06 -3.65
N PRO A 67 -24.30 5.73 -3.24
CA PRO A 67 -25.16 5.24 -2.17
C PRO A 67 -25.61 3.79 -2.41
N GLY A 68 -25.43 2.92 -1.42
CA GLY A 68 -25.79 1.50 -1.52
C GLY A 68 -24.81 0.62 -2.29
N SER A 69 -23.72 1.18 -2.83
CA SER A 69 -22.71 0.44 -3.60
C SER A 69 -21.36 0.43 -2.88
N PRO A 70 -21.05 -0.58 -2.05
CA PRO A 70 -19.76 -0.66 -1.37
C PRO A 70 -18.63 -0.95 -2.36
N ALA A 71 -17.51 -0.26 -2.21
CA ALA A 71 -16.26 -0.65 -2.85
C ALA A 71 -15.54 -1.68 -1.97
N THR A 72 -15.10 -2.78 -2.58
CA THR A 72 -14.33 -3.83 -1.92
C THR A 72 -13.00 -3.99 -2.63
N TRP A 73 -11.94 -4.14 -1.84
CA TRP A 73 -10.60 -4.45 -2.32
C TRP A 73 -9.93 -5.36 -1.30
N THR A 74 -8.89 -6.06 -1.76
CA THR A 74 -8.14 -7.00 -0.93
C THR A 74 -6.65 -6.76 -1.14
N VAL A 75 -5.88 -6.88 -0.06
CA VAL A 75 -4.43 -7.01 -0.10
C VAL A 75 -4.08 -8.38 0.48
N HIS A 76 -3.38 -9.19 -0.30
CA HIS A 76 -2.86 -10.48 0.14
C HIS A 76 -1.49 -10.28 0.78
N VAL A 77 -1.28 -10.91 1.94
CA VAL A 77 -0.04 -10.83 2.71
C VAL A 77 0.55 -12.22 2.80
N GLU A 78 1.80 -12.36 2.36
CA GLU A 78 2.57 -13.60 2.40
C GLU A 78 3.89 -13.36 3.12
N VAL A 79 4.29 -14.30 3.98
CA VAL A 79 5.61 -14.30 4.62
C VAL A 79 6.29 -15.62 4.30
N SER A 80 7.47 -15.53 3.71
CA SER A 80 8.31 -16.69 3.42
C SER A 80 9.57 -16.64 4.26
N PRO A 81 9.96 -17.74 4.93
CA PRO A 81 11.21 -17.79 5.69
C PRO A 81 12.41 -17.74 4.75
N ALA A 82 13.58 -17.48 5.33
CA ALA A 82 14.85 -17.68 4.66
C ALA A 82 15.01 -19.15 4.19
N SER A 83 15.56 -19.34 2.99
CA SER A 83 15.92 -20.65 2.43
C SER A 83 17.18 -21.23 3.04
#